data_AF-A0A924CCA0-F1
#
_entry.id   AF-A0A924CCA0-F1
#
_cell.length_a   1.000
_cell.length_b   1.000
_cell.length_c   1.000
_cell.angle_alpha   90.00
_cell.angle_beta   90.00
_cell.angle_gamma   90.00
#
_symmetry.space_group_name_H-M   'P 1'
#
loop_
_entity.id
_entity.type
_entity.pdbx_description
1 polymer ?
#
loop_
_entity_poly.entity_id
_entity_poly.type
_entity_poly.pdbx_seq_one_letter_code
_entity_poly.pdbx_strand_id
1 'polypeptide(L)' 'EPHEIDLLLEVTTEIEGHTICALGDAAAWPIQGLIRHFRPEIESRIHRRKGFVQVPNLAVAAE' A
#
# COMPACT_ATOMS: atom_id res chain seq x y z
N GLU A 1 -6.75 10.23 -0.93
CA GLU A 1 -7.32 10.67 -2.23
C GLU A 1 -7.02 9.65 -3.32
N PRO A 2 -7.87 9.48 -4.36
CA PRO A 2 -7.66 8.46 -5.40
C PRO A 2 -6.29 8.53 -6.11
N HIS A 3 -5.71 9.73 -6.25
CA HIS A 3 -4.39 9.93 -6.87
C HIS A 3 -3.22 9.35 -6.04
N GLU A 4 -3.39 9.18 -4.71
CA GLU A 4 -2.36 8.58 -3.86
C GLU A 4 -2.17 7.09 -4.18
N ILE A 5 -3.18 6.43 -4.77
CA ILE A 5 -3.07 5.04 -5.22
C ILE A 5 -2.06 4.94 -6.37
N ASP A 6 -2.08 5.90 -7.29
CA ASP A 6 -1.16 5.93 -8.42
C ASP A 6 0.28 6.24 -7.96
N LEU A 7 0.43 7.14 -6.97
CA LEU A 7 1.74 7.38 -6.31
C LEU A 7 2.26 6.11 -5.60
N LEU A 8 1.39 5.37 -4.90
CA LEU A 8 1.79 4.10 -4.27
C LEU A 8 2.23 3.07 -5.31
N LEU A 9 1.54 3.01 -6.45
CA LEU A 9 1.93 2.11 -7.54
C LEU A 9 3.32 2.48 -8.10
N GLU A 10 3.58 3.77 -8.31
CA GLU A 10 4.89 4.28 -8.74
C GLU A 10 6.00 3.91 -7.74
N VAL A 11 5.77 4.10 -6.44
CA VAL A 11 6.75 3.73 -5.41
C VAL A 11 7.04 2.23 -5.44
N THR A 12 6.02 1.38 -5.65
CA THR A 12 6.26 -0.07 -5.73
C THR A 12 7.10 -0.46 -6.94
N THR A 13 7.00 0.26 -8.05
CA THR A 13 7.89 0.03 -9.22
C THR A 13 9.30 0.54 -8.98
N GLU A 14 9.48 1.60 -8.20
CA GLU A 14 10.82 2.05 -7.80
C GLU A 14 11.50 1.06 -6.84
N ILE A 15 10.75 0.32 -6.03
CA ILE A 15 11.32 -0.71 -5.14
C ILE A 15 11.70 -1.98 -5.91
N GLU A 16 10.83 -2.40 -6.83
CA GLU A 16 11.02 -3.63 -7.61
C GLU A 16 12.32 -3.60 -8.40
N GLY A 17 13.23 -4.53 -8.09
CA GLY A 17 14.53 -4.65 -8.75
C GLY A 17 15.58 -3.62 -8.31
N HIS A 18 15.23 -2.68 -7.43
CA HIS A 18 16.15 -1.69 -6.86
C HIS A 18 16.38 -1.88 -5.35
N THR A 19 16.41 -3.13 -4.90
CA THR A 19 16.69 -3.50 -3.50
C THR A 19 17.77 -4.58 -3.42
N ILE A 20 18.53 -4.57 -2.33
CA ILE A 20 19.57 -5.58 -2.07
C ILE A 20 18.97 -6.90 -1.54
N CYS A 21 17.80 -6.84 -0.92
CA CYS A 21 17.15 -7.99 -0.28
C CYS A 21 15.84 -8.32 -0.98
N ALA A 22 15.65 -9.61 -1.30
CA ALA A 22 14.44 -10.13 -1.95
C ALA A 22 13.13 -9.83 -1.18
N LEU A 23 13.22 -9.50 0.11
CA LEU A 23 12.08 -9.06 0.89
C LEU A 23 11.44 -7.78 0.31
N GLY A 24 12.24 -6.87 -0.26
CA GLY A 24 11.71 -5.64 -0.85
C GLY A 24 10.82 -5.90 -2.05
N ASP A 25 11.29 -6.73 -2.99
CA ASP A 25 10.48 -7.15 -4.15
C ASP A 25 9.24 -7.93 -3.72
N ALA A 26 9.41 -8.84 -2.75
CA ALA A 26 8.31 -9.61 -2.18
C ALA A 26 7.25 -8.73 -1.49
N ALA A 27 7.62 -7.54 -1.00
CA ALA A 27 6.69 -6.57 -0.43
C ALA A 27 6.04 -5.67 -1.50
N ALA A 28 6.74 -5.36 -2.60
CA ALA A 28 6.23 -4.52 -3.68
C ALA A 28 5.15 -5.24 -4.51
N TRP A 29 5.38 -6.50 -4.90
CA TRP A 29 4.47 -7.23 -5.79
C TRP A 29 3.04 -7.42 -5.25
N PRO A 30 2.82 -7.73 -3.95
CA PRO A 30 1.47 -7.83 -3.40
C PRO A 30 0.67 -6.53 -3.53
N ILE A 31 1.32 -5.37 -3.36
CA ILE A 31 0.65 -4.08 -3.48
C ILE A 31 0.28 -3.80 -4.94
N GLN A 32 1.19 -4.06 -5.88
CA GLN A 32 0.89 -3.94 -7.32
C GLN A 32 -0.28 -4.85 -7.73
N GLY A 33 -0.28 -6.11 -7.26
CA GLY A 33 -1.37 -7.06 -7.52
C GLY A 33 -2.69 -6.62 -6.89
N LEU A 34 -2.65 -6.11 -5.65
CA LEU A 34 -3.83 -5.58 -4.96
C LEU A 34 -4.42 -4.39 -5.74
N ILE A 35 -3.61 -3.44 -6.18
CA ILE A 35 -4.07 -2.30 -6.97
C ILE A 35 -4.63 -2.79 -8.32
N ARG A 36 -3.94 -3.69 -9.03
CA ARG A 36 -4.38 -4.22 -10.33
C ARG A 36 -5.77 -4.87 -10.27
N HIS A 37 -6.07 -5.62 -9.22
CA HIS A 37 -7.31 -6.41 -9.14
C HIS A 37 -8.41 -5.78 -8.28
N PHE A 38 -8.04 -4.93 -7.33
CA PHE A 38 -8.97 -4.42 -6.31
C PHE A 38 -9.03 -2.89 -6.21
N ARG A 39 -8.48 -2.13 -7.18
CA ARG A 39 -8.55 -0.66 -7.21
C ARG A 39 -9.96 -0.10 -6.90
N PRO A 40 -11.07 -0.59 -7.51
CA PRO A 40 -12.40 -0.06 -7.21
C PRO A 40 -12.82 -0.23 -5.75
N GLU A 41 -12.43 -1.34 -5.11
CA GLU A 41 -12.72 -1.60 -3.70
C GLU A 41 -11.89 -0.70 -2.79
N ILE A 42 -10.62 -0.45 -3.15
CA ILE A 42 -9.74 0.47 -2.41
C ILE A 42 -10.32 1.89 -2.46
N GLU A 43 -10.70 2.38 -3.64
CA GLU A 43 -11.30 3.70 -3.82
C GLU A 43 -12.63 3.84 -3.06
N SER A 44 -13.50 2.82 -3.13
CA SER A 44 -14.74 2.74 -2.34
C SER A 44 -14.47 2.82 -0.83
N ARG A 45 -13.44 2.12 -0.33
CA ARG A 45 -13.05 2.16 1.10
C ARG A 45 -12.52 3.52 1.51
N ILE A 46 -11.70 4.17 0.69
CA ILE A 46 -11.20 5.54 0.95
C ILE A 46 -12.37 6.52 1.01
N HIS A 47 -13.33 6.40 0.08
CA HIS A 47 -14.50 7.27 0.06
C HIS A 47 -15.43 7.07 1.26
N ARG A 48 -15.64 5.80 1.68
CA ARG A 48 -16.46 5.45 2.86
C ARG A 48 -15.78 5.82 4.18
N ARG A 49 -14.45 5.75 4.23
CA ARG A 49 -13.63 5.98 5.42
C ARG A 49 -12.85 7.29 5.22
N LYS A 50 -13.55 8.43 5.28
CA LYS A 50 -12.91 9.76 5.29
C LYS A 50 -12.15 9.94 6.63
N GLY A 51 -10.95 9.38 6.74
CA GLY A 51 -10.08 9.56 7.91
C GLY A 51 -9.09 8.41 8.14
N PHE A 52 -8.03 8.71 8.90
CA PHE A 52 -7.02 7.73 9.33
C PHE A 52 -7.66 6.54 10.04
N VAL A 53 -7.17 5.34 9.74
CA VAL A 53 -7.43 4.17 10.58
C VAL A 53 -6.74 4.43 11.92
N GLN A 54 -7.52 4.63 12.98
CA GLN A 54 -6.98 4.42 14.32
C GLN A 54 -6.63 2.95 14.42
N VAL A 55 -5.34 2.64 14.35
CA VAL A 55 -4.83 1.34 14.76
C VAL A 55 -4.92 1.34 16.28
N PRO A 56 -5.84 0.58 16.91
CA PRO A 56 -5.87 0.53 18.35
C PRO A 56 -4.53 -0.05 18.79
N ASN A 57 -3.76 0.73 19.55
CA ASN A 57 -2.49 0.32 20.15
C ASN A 57 -1.26 0.19 19.21
N LEU A 58 -1.05 1.13 18.27
CA LEU A 58 0.15 1.20 17.42
C LEU A 58 1.48 1.17 18.22
N ALA A 59 1.47 1.59 19.48
CA ALA A 59 2.63 1.57 20.37
C ALA A 59 3.17 0.16 20.66
N VAL A 60 2.38 -0.91 20.50
CA VAL A 60 2.79 -2.29 20.85
C VAL A 60 3.52 -3.02 19.70
N ALA A 61 3.45 -2.52 18.48
CA ALA A 61 4.09 -3.17 17.32
C ALA A 61 5.55 -2.74 17.07
N ALA A 62 6.07 -1.82 17.88
CA ALA A 62 7.45 -1.31 17.79
C ALA A 62 8.37 -1.82 18.92
N GLU A 63 7.91 -2.81 19.69
CA GLU A 63 8.73 -3.58 20.66
C GLU A 63 9.17 -4.92 20.08
#